data_AF-A0A969QGR2-F1
#
_entry.id   AF-A0A969QGR2-F1
#
_cell.length_a   1.000
_cell.length_b   1.000
_cell.length_c   1.000
_cell.angle_alpha   90.00
_cell.angle_beta   90.00
_cell.angle_gamma   90.00
#
_symmetry.space_group_name_H-M   'P 1'
#
loop_
_entity.id
_entity.type
_entity.pdbx_description
1 polymer ?
#
loop_
_entity_poly.entity_id
_entity_poly.type
_entity_poly.pdbx_seq_one_letter_code
_entity_poly.pdbx_strand_id
1 'polypeptide(L)'
;MNIPTNILTMLAGIALTLVSLWYGKNHGLMPIEASSDAALIDGLFDSMMTISMGIFLLVEGVLVICLLKFRRKPGDETDGPAIDGNIPLEIVWTAIPAVIVLVIGVYSFEIYNRMGGFDPEAAGAPSVVQVAMMPGEGATQMIEAPVPHRGTITWR
;
A
#
# COMPACT_ATOMS: atom_id res chain seq x y z
N MET A 1 -16.51 14.30 33.58
CA MET A 1 -15.45 15.27 33.22
C MET A 1 -15.64 15.62 31.75
N ASN A 2 -16.05 16.86 31.43
CA ASN A 2 -16.34 17.26 30.05
C ASN A 2 -15.04 17.63 29.36
N ILE A 3 -14.38 16.66 28.73
CA ILE A 3 -13.24 16.94 27.85
C ILE A 3 -13.76 17.78 26.68
N PRO A 4 -13.17 18.93 26.37
CA PRO A 4 -13.63 19.75 25.27
C PRO A 4 -13.47 18.99 23.94
N THR A 5 -14.48 19.08 23.08
CA THR A 5 -14.55 18.35 21.80
C THR A 5 -13.30 18.54 20.94
N ASN A 6 -12.67 19.73 21.01
CA ASN A 6 -11.44 20.03 20.29
C ASN A 6 -10.25 19.14 20.70
N ILE A 7 -10.14 18.78 21.98
CA ILE A 7 -9.08 17.88 22.45
C ILE A 7 -9.35 16.46 21.96
N LEU A 8 -10.63 16.04 21.96
CA LEU A 8 -11.00 14.71 21.50
C LEU A 8 -10.72 14.52 20.01
N THR A 9 -11.03 15.50 19.16
CA THR A 9 -10.78 15.40 17.71
C THR A 9 -9.28 15.38 17.39
N MET A 10 -8.48 16.17 18.11
CA MET A 10 -7.02 16.12 17.99
C MET A 10 -6.45 14.76 18.41
N LEU A 11 -6.88 14.24 19.55
CA LEU A 11 -6.45 12.92 20.03
C LEU A 11 -6.86 11.79 19.08
N ALA A 12 -8.08 11.86 18.52
CA ALA A 12 -8.54 10.89 17.53
C ALA A 12 -7.66 10.91 16.27
N GLY A 13 -7.29 12.10 15.78
CA GLY A 13 -6.36 12.24 14.65
C GLY A 13 -4.98 11.66 14.94
N ILE A 14 -4.43 11.93 16.12
CA ILE A 14 -3.12 11.36 16.55
C ILE A 14 -3.21 9.84 16.69
N ALA A 15 -4.27 9.33 17.32
CA ALA A 15 -4.46 7.89 17.46
C ALA A 15 -4.57 7.21 16.08
N LEU A 16 -5.32 7.82 15.15
CA LEU A 16 -5.46 7.32 13.79
C LEU A 16 -4.11 7.25 13.07
N THR A 17 -3.28 8.29 13.14
CA THR A 17 -1.97 8.28 12.49
C THR A 17 -1.02 7.27 13.12
N LEU A 18 -0.98 7.16 14.45
CA LEU A 18 -0.14 6.19 15.14
C LEU A 18 -0.54 4.74 14.83
N VAL A 19 -1.84 4.43 14.85
CA VAL A 19 -2.34 3.09 14.51
C VAL A 19 -2.01 2.74 13.06
N SER A 20 -2.16 3.70 12.14
CA SER A 20 -1.85 3.50 10.73
C SER A 20 -0.37 3.22 10.50
N LEU A 21 0.52 4.00 11.14
CA LEU A 21 1.98 3.80 11.06
C LEU A 21 2.42 2.48 11.68
N TRP A 22 1.81 2.09 12.80
CA TRP A 22 2.12 0.83 13.46
C TRP A 22 1.71 -0.35 12.58
N TYR A 23 0.47 -0.36 12.09
CA TYR A 23 -0.03 -1.45 11.27
C TYR A 23 0.71 -1.55 9.93
N GLY A 24 0.97 -0.41 9.29
CA GLY A 24 1.68 -0.36 8.01
C GLY A 24 3.11 -0.89 8.04
N LYS A 25 3.75 -0.99 9.22
CA LYS A 25 5.09 -1.60 9.38
C LYS A 25 5.08 -2.98 10.05
N ASN A 26 3.94 -3.40 10.60
CA ASN A 26 3.84 -4.59 11.43
C ASN A 26 2.68 -5.52 10.99
N HIS A 27 2.40 -5.56 9.68
CA HIS A 27 1.29 -6.33 9.12
C HIS A 27 1.63 -7.81 8.84
N GLY A 28 2.92 -8.16 8.73
CA GLY A 28 3.36 -9.56 8.53
C GLY A 28 2.86 -10.21 7.23
N LEU A 29 2.58 -9.40 6.21
CA LEU A 29 2.04 -9.85 4.91
C LEU A 29 3.13 -10.18 3.89
N MET A 30 4.37 -9.75 4.14
CA MET A 30 5.49 -9.93 3.24
C MET A 30 6.32 -11.16 3.62
N PRO A 31 6.74 -11.97 2.63
CA PRO A 31 7.69 -13.06 2.86
C PRO A 31 9.09 -12.51 3.17
N ILE A 32 10.02 -13.40 3.55
CA ILE A 32 11.42 -13.01 3.75
C ILE A 32 12.03 -12.47 2.45
N GLU A 33 12.90 -11.47 2.57
CA GLU A 33 13.61 -10.85 1.44
C GLU A 33 14.38 -11.90 0.64
N ALA A 34 14.04 -12.04 -0.65
CA ALA A 34 14.62 -13.04 -1.53
C ALA A 34 15.68 -12.47 -2.49
N SER A 35 15.79 -11.15 -2.60
CA SER A 35 16.73 -10.44 -3.47
C SER A 35 17.11 -9.07 -2.87
N SER A 36 18.17 -8.45 -3.39
CA SER A 36 18.56 -7.08 -3.02
C SER A 36 17.48 -6.03 -3.28
N ASP A 37 16.62 -6.30 -4.27
CA ASP A 37 15.56 -5.37 -4.69
C ASP A 37 14.28 -5.54 -3.85
N ALA A 38 14.13 -6.66 -3.14
CA ALA A 38 12.97 -6.94 -2.31
C ALA A 38 12.75 -5.84 -1.26
N ALA A 39 13.81 -5.38 -0.58
CA ALA A 39 13.71 -4.33 0.42
C ALA A 39 13.15 -2.99 -0.13
N LEU A 40 13.38 -2.68 -1.41
CA LEU A 40 12.83 -1.48 -2.04
C LEU A 40 11.32 -1.60 -2.27
N ILE A 41 10.88 -2.78 -2.71
CA ILE A 41 9.46 -3.09 -2.95
C ILE A 41 8.72 -3.16 -1.61
N ASP A 42 9.33 -3.78 -0.61
CA ASP A 42 8.76 -3.91 0.73
C ASP A 42 8.53 -2.52 1.36
N GLY A 43 9.47 -1.59 1.20
CA GLY A 43 9.28 -0.19 1.64
C GLY A 43 8.15 0.55 0.93
N LEU A 44 7.94 0.28 -0.37
CA LEU A 44 6.79 0.81 -1.11
C LEU A 44 5.48 0.21 -0.60
N PHE A 45 5.46 -1.09 -0.36
CA PHE A 45 4.30 -1.79 0.16
C PHE A 45 3.91 -1.29 1.54
N ASP A 46 4.86 -1.17 2.48
CA ASP A 46 4.65 -0.61 3.82
C ASP A 46 4.04 0.79 3.76
N SER A 47 4.52 1.62 2.83
CA SER A 47 4.02 2.98 2.62
C SER A 47 2.57 2.98 2.12
N MET A 48 2.26 2.15 1.13
CA MET A 48 0.90 1.99 0.60
C MET A 48 -0.05 1.44 1.68
N MET A 49 0.39 0.45 2.45
CA MET A 49 -0.36 -0.16 3.54
C MET A 49 -0.68 0.86 4.64
N THR A 50 0.32 1.67 5.04
CA THR A 50 0.15 2.75 6.01
C THR A 50 -0.94 3.74 5.57
N ILE A 51 -0.87 4.21 4.32
CA ILE A 51 -1.82 5.20 3.79
C ILE A 51 -3.21 4.58 3.67
N SER A 52 -3.30 3.36 3.14
CA SER A 52 -4.55 2.63 2.98
C SER A 52 -5.26 2.42 4.33
N MET A 53 -4.52 1.97 5.34
CA MET A 53 -5.05 1.78 6.69
C MET A 53 -5.59 3.08 7.30
N GLY A 54 -4.87 4.20 7.12
CA GLY A 54 -5.32 5.50 7.61
C GLY A 54 -6.62 5.97 6.97
N ILE A 55 -6.74 5.83 5.65
CA ILE A 55 -7.97 6.17 4.92
C ILE A 55 -9.11 5.23 5.31
N PHE A 56 -8.84 3.93 5.40
CA PHE A 56 -9.83 2.93 5.78
C PHE A 56 -10.44 3.25 7.16
N LEU A 57 -9.60 3.48 8.17
CA LEU A 57 -10.07 3.85 9.51
C LEU A 57 -10.83 5.18 9.53
N LEU A 58 -10.42 6.15 8.72
CA LEU A 58 -11.11 7.43 8.62
C LEU A 58 -12.52 7.24 8.04
N VAL A 59 -12.64 6.52 6.92
CA VAL A 59 -13.93 6.29 6.25
C VAL A 59 -14.85 5.45 7.12
N GLU A 60 -14.35 4.33 7.67
CA GLU A 60 -15.13 3.47 8.58
C GLU A 60 -15.56 4.24 9.83
N GLY A 61 -14.66 5.05 10.41
CA GLY A 61 -15.00 5.89 11.55
C GLY A 61 -16.15 6.86 11.26
N VAL A 62 -16.12 7.54 10.10
CA VAL A 62 -17.21 8.42 9.65
C VAL A 62 -18.50 7.63 9.45
N LEU A 63 -18.44 6.45 8.81
CA LEU A 63 -19.61 5.60 8.58
C LEU A 63 -20.24 5.12 9.89
N VAL A 64 -19.44 4.66 10.85
CA VAL A 64 -19.92 4.25 12.18
C VAL A 64 -20.56 5.42 12.92
N ILE A 65 -19.94 6.60 12.88
CA ILE A 65 -20.55 7.82 13.47
C ILE A 65 -21.88 8.10 12.80
N CYS A 66 -21.96 8.03 11.48
CA CYS A 66 -23.20 8.29 10.75
C CYS A 66 -24.29 7.28 11.14
N LEU A 67 -23.94 5.99 11.20
CA LEU A 67 -24.84 4.91 11.57
C LEU A 67 -25.40 5.09 12.99
N LEU A 68 -24.56 5.52 13.95
CA LEU A 68 -24.98 5.68 15.34
C LEU A 68 -25.74 7.00 15.58
N LYS A 69 -25.27 8.10 14.98
CA LYS A 69 -25.78 9.45 15.24
C LYS A 69 -27.04 9.78 14.45
N PHE A 70 -27.12 9.34 13.20
CA PHE A 70 -28.25 9.62 12.30
C PHE A 70 -29.24 8.44 12.21
N ARG A 71 -29.17 7.49 13.15
CA ARG A 71 -30.18 6.44 13.26
C ARG A 71 -31.53 7.05 13.61
N ARG A 72 -32.56 6.75 12.79
CA ARG A 72 -33.95 7.15 13.04
C ARG A 72 -34.42 6.66 14.42
N LYS A 73 -35.04 7.56 15.18
CA LYS A 73 -35.57 7.26 16.51
C LYS A 73 -36.98 6.67 16.40
N PRO A 74 -37.40 5.79 17.33
CA PRO A 74 -38.78 5.29 17.36
C PRO A 74 -39.77 6.45 17.47
N GLY A 75 -40.74 6.51 16.55
CA GLY A 75 -41.78 7.55 16.50
C GLY A 75 -41.40 8.84 15.78
N ASP A 76 -40.21 8.92 15.19
CA ASP A 76 -39.82 10.03 14.33
C ASP A 76 -40.27 9.75 12.88
N GLU A 77 -41.28 10.46 12.39
CA GLU A 77 -41.78 10.43 11.01
C GLU A 77 -41.32 11.65 10.18
N THR A 78 -40.39 12.45 10.72
CA THR A 78 -39.90 13.64 10.03
C THR A 78 -38.90 13.30 8.94
N ASP A 79 -38.94 14.06 7.84
CA ASP A 79 -37.94 13.95 6.79
C ASP A 79 -36.64 14.65 7.18
N GLY A 80 -35.51 14.12 6.68
CA GLY A 80 -34.21 14.75 6.87
C GLY A 80 -34.13 16.12 6.19
N PRO A 81 -33.31 17.06 6.71
CA PRO A 81 -33.07 18.33 6.03
C PRO A 81 -32.59 18.11 4.58
N ALA A 82 -33.19 18.81 3.62
CA ALA A 82 -32.78 18.81 2.22
C ALA A 82 -31.48 19.59 2.05
N ILE A 83 -30.35 18.93 2.32
CA ILE A 83 -29.01 19.47 2.14
C ILE A 83 -28.41 18.86 0.88
N ASP A 84 -28.31 19.67 -0.16
CA ASP A 84 -27.75 19.25 -1.46
C ASP A 84 -26.44 19.98 -1.74
N GLY A 85 -25.39 19.20 -2.00
CA GLY A 85 -24.10 19.67 -2.50
C GLY A 85 -23.21 20.37 -1.45
N ASN A 86 -21.90 20.34 -1.72
CA ASN A 86 -20.91 21.13 -0.99
C ASN A 86 -19.65 21.24 -1.82
N ILE A 87 -19.57 22.25 -2.69
CA ILE A 87 -18.44 22.43 -3.64
C ILE A 87 -17.07 22.41 -2.94
N PRO A 88 -16.86 23.10 -1.79
CA PRO A 88 -15.59 22.98 -1.07
C PRO A 88 -15.25 21.54 -0.65
N LEU A 89 -16.22 20.80 -0.13
CA LEU A 89 -16.04 19.39 0.24
C LEU A 89 -15.71 18.60 -1.03
N GLU A 90 -16.43 18.84 -2.14
CA GLU A 90 -16.25 18.19 -3.45
C GLU A 90 -14.82 18.27 -3.95
N ILE A 91 -14.27 19.48 -3.90
CA ILE A 91 -12.90 19.74 -4.29
C ILE A 91 -11.92 19.05 -3.34
N VAL A 92 -12.14 19.15 -2.02
CA VAL A 92 -11.22 18.59 -1.02
C VAL A 92 -11.15 17.07 -1.11
N TRP A 93 -12.29 16.37 -1.22
CA TRP A 93 -12.29 14.91 -1.26
C TRP A 93 -11.81 14.33 -2.59
N THR A 94 -11.81 15.10 -3.68
CA THR A 94 -11.26 14.65 -4.97
C THR A 94 -9.78 14.99 -5.09
N ALA A 95 -9.38 16.17 -4.61
CA ALA A 95 -7.99 16.61 -4.62
C ALA A 95 -7.10 15.74 -3.72
N ILE A 96 -7.54 15.38 -2.51
CA ILE A 96 -6.73 14.58 -1.58
C ILE A 96 -6.36 13.21 -2.20
N PRO A 97 -7.31 12.38 -2.69
CA PRO A 97 -6.98 11.12 -3.36
C PRO A 97 -6.11 11.30 -4.61
N ALA A 98 -6.36 12.35 -5.41
CA ALA A 98 -5.56 12.61 -6.60
C ALA A 98 -4.08 12.88 -6.25
N VAL A 99 -3.83 13.69 -5.22
CA VAL A 99 -2.47 13.98 -4.73
C VAL A 99 -1.80 12.73 -4.16
N ILE A 100 -2.53 11.93 -3.38
CA ILE A 100 -2.00 10.68 -2.81
C ILE A 100 -1.53 9.73 -3.93
N VAL A 101 -2.35 9.53 -4.95
CA VAL A 101 -2.00 8.68 -6.10
C VAL A 101 -0.79 9.25 -6.85
N LEU A 102 -0.71 10.57 -7.04
CA LEU A 102 0.42 11.21 -7.71
C LEU A 102 1.73 10.98 -6.92
N VAL A 103 1.73 11.16 -5.61
CA VAL A 103 2.91 10.96 -4.75
C VAL A 103 3.36 9.50 -4.79
N ILE A 104 2.43 8.55 -4.65
CA ILE A 104 2.74 7.11 -4.73
C ILE A 104 3.28 6.77 -6.13
N GLY A 105 2.71 7.35 -7.19
CA GLY A 105 3.17 7.14 -8.57
C GLY A 105 4.61 7.60 -8.79
N VAL A 106 4.97 8.79 -8.29
CA VAL A 106 6.36 9.29 -8.35
C VAL A 106 7.30 8.39 -7.55
N TYR A 107 6.90 7.99 -6.34
CA TYR A 107 7.72 7.11 -5.50
C TYR A 107 7.94 5.73 -6.13
N SER A 108 6.88 5.14 -6.69
CA SER A 108 6.96 3.88 -7.43
C SER A 108 7.87 3.98 -8.65
N PHE A 109 7.81 5.10 -9.38
CA PHE A 109 8.67 5.33 -10.54
C PHE A 109 10.15 5.45 -10.15
N GLU A 110 10.45 6.10 -9.02
CA GLU A 110 11.81 6.19 -8.50
C GLU A 110 12.38 4.79 -8.15
N ILE A 111 11.58 3.95 -7.48
CA ILE A 111 11.97 2.57 -7.16
C ILE A 111 12.19 1.75 -8.43
N TYR A 112 11.29 1.87 -9.41
CA TYR A 112 11.43 1.20 -10.70
C TYR A 112 12.73 1.55 -11.41
N ASN A 113 13.13 2.82 -11.40
CA ASN A 113 14.39 3.27 -12.00
C ASN A 113 15.62 2.74 -11.25
N ARG A 114 15.55 2.64 -9.92
CA ARG A 114 16.64 2.07 -9.10
C ARG A 114 16.88 0.58 -9.41
N MET A 115 15.87 -0.14 -9.88
CA MET A 115 15.97 -1.55 -10.29
C MET A 115 16.41 -1.72 -11.77
N GLY A 116 16.90 -0.66 -12.43
CA GLY A 116 17.41 -0.74 -13.80
C GLY A 116 16.33 -0.61 -14.90
N GLY A 117 15.13 -0.14 -14.56
CA GLY A 117 13.97 -0.17 -15.46
C GLY A 117 14.10 0.52 -16.83
N PHE A 118 14.95 1.54 -16.98
CA PHE A 118 15.26 2.19 -18.27
C PHE A 118 16.72 2.04 -18.69
N ASP A 119 17.52 1.26 -17.97
CA ASP A 119 18.93 1.10 -18.28
C ASP A 119 19.12 -0.01 -19.34
N PRO A 120 19.50 0.34 -20.59
CA PRO A 120 19.75 -0.67 -21.62
C PRO A 120 20.95 -1.57 -21.30
N GLU A 121 21.87 -1.17 -20.41
CA GLU A 121 22.97 -2.03 -19.94
C GLU A 121 22.47 -3.11 -18.97
N ALA A 122 21.46 -2.79 -18.14
CA ALA A 122 20.80 -3.77 -17.27
C ALA A 122 20.06 -4.86 -18.07
N ALA A 123 19.56 -4.53 -19.27
CA ALA A 123 18.94 -5.50 -20.17
C ALA A 123 19.95 -6.43 -20.89
N GLY A 124 21.22 -6.03 -20.97
CA GLY A 124 22.30 -6.79 -21.64
C GLY A 124 23.17 -7.63 -20.71
N ALA A 125 23.19 -7.33 -19.41
CA ALA A 125 23.92 -8.09 -18.42
C ALA A 125 23.17 -9.40 -18.07
N PRO A 126 23.86 -10.55 -17.87
CA PRO A 126 23.19 -11.74 -17.38
C PRO A 126 22.56 -11.45 -16.02
N SER A 127 21.24 -11.61 -15.91
CA SER A 127 20.52 -11.44 -14.67
C SER A 127 21.03 -12.45 -13.64
N VAL A 128 21.70 -11.96 -12.59
CA VAL A 128 22.06 -12.80 -11.45
C VAL A 128 20.80 -12.98 -10.63
N VAL A 129 19.99 -13.99 -10.97
CA VAL A 129 18.81 -14.35 -10.21
C VAL A 129 19.27 -14.95 -8.88
N GLN A 130 19.35 -14.11 -7.84
CA GLN A 130 19.52 -14.56 -6.47
C GLN A 130 18.16 -15.04 -5.97
N VAL A 131 18.00 -16.34 -5.79
CA VAL A 131 16.81 -16.95 -5.18
C VAL A 131 17.18 -17.36 -3.77
N ALA A 132 16.57 -16.73 -2.76
CA ALA A 132 16.64 -17.25 -1.40
C ALA A 132 15.80 -18.53 -1.30
N MET A 133 16.46 -19.65 -1.01
CA MET A 133 15.81 -20.95 -0.81
C MET A 133 15.10 -20.97 0.56
N MET A 134 13.85 -21.46 0.60
CA MET A 134 13.10 -21.66 1.85
C MET A 134 13.86 -22.63 2.78
N PRO A 135 14.09 -22.31 4.07
CA PRO A 135 14.70 -23.23 5.01
C PRO A 135 13.73 -24.39 5.29
N GLY A 136 13.87 -25.50 4.58
CA GLY A 136 13.10 -26.72 4.86
C GLY A 136 12.77 -27.61 3.69
N GLU A 137 12.86 -27.16 2.43
CA GLU A 137 12.53 -27.98 1.27
C GLU A 137 13.66 -27.95 0.23
N GLY A 138 14.44 -29.03 0.18
CA GLY A 138 15.21 -29.41 -1.01
C GLY A 138 16.63 -28.87 -1.12
N ALA A 139 17.50 -29.15 -0.15
CA ALA A 139 18.95 -29.06 -0.30
C ALA A 139 19.55 -30.12 -1.28
N THR A 140 18.79 -30.62 -2.24
CA THR A 140 19.16 -31.83 -3.01
C THR A 140 19.09 -31.71 -4.53
N GLN A 141 18.91 -30.52 -5.12
CA GLN A 141 18.91 -30.36 -6.59
C GLN A 141 20.05 -29.49 -7.16
N MET A 142 21.09 -29.21 -6.38
CA MET A 142 22.28 -28.49 -6.86
C MET A 142 23.46 -29.42 -7.18
N ILE A 143 23.22 -30.51 -7.93
CA ILE A 143 24.28 -31.24 -8.62
C ILE A 143 23.81 -31.53 -10.05
N GLU A 144 24.45 -30.89 -11.03
CA GLU A 144 24.35 -31.12 -12.48
C GLU A 144 22.99 -30.91 -13.18
N ALA A 145 22.71 -29.66 -13.56
CA ALA A 145 22.01 -29.42 -14.82
C ALA A 145 23.07 -29.20 -15.92
N PRO A 146 23.19 -30.10 -16.93
CA PRO A 146 24.10 -29.87 -18.04
C PRO A 146 23.68 -28.62 -18.80
N VAL A 147 24.64 -27.71 -19.05
CA VAL A 147 24.46 -26.58 -19.96
C VAL A 147 24.03 -27.15 -21.32
N PRO A 148 22.87 -26.78 -21.89
CA PRO A 148 22.52 -27.23 -23.23
C PRO A 148 23.54 -26.65 -24.20
N HIS A 149 24.38 -27.53 -24.76
CA HIS A 149 25.29 -27.14 -25.84
C HIS A 149 24.48 -26.53 -26.97
N ARG A 150 24.85 -25.31 -27.34
CA ARG A 150 24.29 -24.54 -28.45
C ARG A 150 24.48 -25.36 -29.73
N GLY A 151 23.46 -26.13 -30.10
CA GLY A 151 23.45 -26.89 -31.35
C GLY A 151 23.70 -25.93 -32.50
N THR A 152 24.75 -26.19 -33.28
CA THR A 152 25.02 -25.46 -34.52
C THR A 152 23.87 -25.72 -35.48
N ILE A 153 22.98 -24.74 -35.63
CA ILE A 153 21.97 -24.73 -36.69
C ILE A 153 22.71 -24.47 -38.01
N THR A 154 23.05 -25.55 -38.71
CA THR A 154 23.53 -25.47 -40.09
C THR A 154 22.32 -25.36 -41.00
N TRP A 155 22.04 -24.16 -41.51
CA TRP A 155 21.04 -23.97 -42.57
C TRP A 155 21.61 -24.50 -43.89
N ARG A 156 20.94 -25.50 -44.47
CA ARG A 156 21.08 -25.86 -45.88
C ARG A 156 20.06 -25.07 -46.70
#